data_AF-A0A1Z4JG07-F1
#
_entry.id   AF-A0A1Z4JG07-F1
#
_cell.length_a   1.000
_cell.length_b   1.000
_cell.length_c   1.000
_cell.angle_alpha   90.00
_cell.angle_beta   90.00
_cell.angle_gamma   90.00
#
_symmetry.space_group_name_H-M   'P 1'
#
loop_
_entity.id
_entity.type
_entity.pdbx_description
1 polymer ?
#
loop_
_entity_poly.entity_id
_entity_poly.type
_entity_poly.pdbx_seq_one_letter_code
_entity_poly.pdbx_strand_id
1 'polypeptide(L)'
;MKKIGAVPWKSVGSFLAIASAAGCVVTSIWLSTEFIMDPKSVAWMNRYLPDDAQIPISAWDDPKSLKEVQADLRKAGLYAGEVVRVETVKQGKPKQIDILMPVFRPQADQDDRLVELRAYRLVKNSTARKPEALQFVNQIEVREMREDFVTEPLVRARAMNPSSDRELPFTNVQRLEDRAPQNGIWLNVNGKLQQGDSSIAYGQVIYYNPITTAMSAMLSWTSPDGELPTWQAVPKGRPAEFVVNQTVGLEPDFQVYQLRSVKRKNIPFQLQPISLSQPAIANGAFTDALFLARSGLWSNASEYLKSVKRRVGSAWTPAAQAQMDLIDRHAKITKTQADQPWANVSQQILANLLDGRWDRAAQVMEKSSIDHPEVLDVLKYDPGRVQKRINAALQFNPSRSEVQMWGALRMATQQGKPNAIAWLKNQPLDSSARRAQTLKMINQLDAMTFGNLMPADEPAKTSQNKKI
;
A
#
# COMPACT_ATOMS: atom_id res chain seq x y z
N MET A 1 -75.34 -42.30 -19.57
CA MET A 1 -74.29 -42.18 -20.62
C MET A 1 -74.01 -40.70 -20.87
N LYS A 2 -72.89 -40.17 -20.36
CA LYS A 2 -72.47 -38.77 -20.52
C LYS A 2 -71.71 -38.63 -21.85
N LYS A 3 -72.20 -37.78 -22.76
CA LYS A 3 -71.48 -37.41 -23.99
C LYS A 3 -70.25 -36.58 -23.62
N ILE A 4 -69.06 -37.11 -23.89
CA ILE A 4 -67.80 -36.37 -23.82
C ILE A 4 -67.75 -35.46 -25.05
N GLY A 5 -67.75 -34.14 -24.82
CA GLY A 5 -67.72 -33.13 -25.87
C GLY A 5 -66.39 -33.18 -26.65
N ALA A 6 -66.49 -33.19 -27.98
CA ALA A 6 -65.35 -33.08 -28.87
C ALA A 6 -64.70 -31.69 -28.71
N VAL A 7 -63.40 -31.68 -28.41
CA VAL A 7 -62.58 -30.45 -28.38
C VAL A 7 -62.43 -29.95 -29.82
N PRO A 8 -62.80 -28.70 -30.15
CA PRO A 8 -62.68 -28.21 -31.51
C PRO A 8 -61.21 -28.10 -31.91
N TRP A 9 -60.84 -28.74 -33.02
CA TRP A 9 -59.48 -28.81 -33.59
C TRP A 9 -58.83 -27.43 -33.79
N LYS A 10 -59.65 -26.38 -33.96
CA LYS A 10 -59.20 -24.97 -34.05
C LYS A 10 -58.56 -24.47 -32.75
N SER A 11 -58.96 -24.99 -31.59
CA SER A 11 -58.43 -24.60 -30.28
C SER A 11 -57.05 -25.20 -30.00
N VAL A 12 -56.76 -26.40 -30.54
CA VAL A 12 -55.45 -27.05 -30.44
C VAL A 12 -54.42 -26.33 -31.31
N GLY A 13 -54.82 -25.87 -32.50
CA GLY A 13 -53.96 -25.08 -33.39
C GLY A 13 -53.54 -23.73 -32.79
N SER A 14 -54.46 -23.03 -32.11
CA SER A 14 -54.15 -21.76 -31.46
C SER A 14 -53.24 -21.92 -30.24
N PHE A 15 -53.40 -22.98 -29.44
CA PHE A 15 -52.50 -23.26 -28.31
C PHE A 15 -51.07 -23.63 -28.77
N LEU A 16 -50.93 -24.38 -29.88
CA LEU A 16 -49.62 -24.68 -30.47
C LEU A 16 -48.94 -23.44 -31.08
N ALA A 17 -49.71 -22.52 -31.68
CA ALA A 17 -49.19 -21.27 -32.22
C ALA A 17 -48.72 -20.30 -31.12
N ILE A 18 -49.46 -20.22 -30.00
CA ILE A 18 -49.08 -19.35 -28.87
C ILE A 18 -47.89 -19.96 -28.09
N ALA A 19 -47.84 -21.27 -27.90
CA ALA A 19 -46.72 -21.94 -27.24
C ALA A 19 -45.42 -21.85 -28.05
N SER A 20 -45.49 -21.95 -29.39
CA SER A 20 -44.33 -21.75 -30.27
C SER A 20 -43.86 -20.29 -30.29
N ALA A 21 -44.78 -19.32 -30.32
CA ALA A 21 -44.44 -17.90 -30.25
C ALA A 21 -43.80 -17.51 -28.90
N ALA A 22 -44.31 -18.02 -27.77
CA ALA A 22 -43.73 -17.78 -26.46
C ALA A 22 -42.34 -18.44 -26.29
N GLY A 23 -42.16 -19.65 -26.85
CA GLY A 23 -40.86 -20.32 -26.90
C GLY A 23 -39.82 -19.51 -27.69
N CYS A 24 -40.20 -18.97 -28.85
CA CYS A 24 -39.31 -18.14 -29.67
C CYS A 24 -38.88 -16.86 -28.95
N VAL A 25 -39.77 -16.17 -28.23
CA VAL A 25 -39.45 -14.94 -27.48
C VAL A 25 -38.51 -15.21 -26.30
N VAL A 26 -38.70 -16.31 -25.57
CA VAL A 26 -37.80 -16.68 -24.46
C VAL A 26 -36.42 -17.07 -24.99
N THR A 27 -36.34 -17.79 -26.11
CA THR A 27 -35.06 -18.12 -26.74
C THR A 27 -34.32 -16.91 -27.28
N SER A 28 -35.01 -15.92 -27.85
CA SER A 28 -34.35 -14.73 -28.40
C SER A 28 -33.92 -13.73 -27.33
N ILE A 29 -34.64 -13.63 -26.20
CA ILE A 29 -34.18 -12.85 -25.04
C ILE A 29 -32.96 -13.54 -24.39
N TRP A 30 -32.97 -14.86 -24.25
CA TRP A 30 -31.83 -15.62 -23.73
C TRP A 30 -30.61 -15.49 -24.65
N LEU A 31 -30.78 -15.69 -25.97
CA LEU A 31 -29.73 -15.53 -26.98
C LEU A 31 -29.19 -14.09 -27.02
N SER A 32 -30.04 -13.07 -26.89
CA SER A 32 -29.60 -11.66 -26.87
C SER A 32 -28.82 -11.33 -25.61
N THR A 33 -29.25 -11.86 -24.46
CA THR A 33 -28.55 -11.66 -23.18
C THR A 33 -27.17 -12.34 -23.22
N GLU A 34 -27.12 -13.57 -23.75
CA GLU A 34 -25.87 -14.31 -23.89
C GLU A 34 -24.95 -13.65 -24.93
N PHE A 35 -25.49 -13.09 -26.02
CA PHE A 35 -24.72 -12.37 -27.03
C PHE A 35 -24.08 -11.07 -26.48
N ILE A 36 -24.75 -10.37 -25.56
CA ILE A 36 -24.22 -9.17 -24.91
C ILE A 36 -23.17 -9.52 -23.83
N MET A 37 -23.37 -10.63 -23.10
CA MET A 37 -22.51 -11.01 -21.97
C MET A 37 -21.29 -11.88 -22.37
N ASP A 38 -21.44 -12.74 -23.37
CA ASP A 38 -20.40 -13.60 -23.94
C ASP A 38 -20.72 -13.95 -25.40
N PRO A 39 -20.40 -13.06 -26.36
CA PRO A 39 -20.72 -13.27 -27.78
C PRO A 39 -20.12 -14.56 -28.37
N LYS A 40 -19.13 -15.19 -27.71
CA LYS A 40 -18.51 -16.46 -28.14
C LYS A 40 -19.41 -17.68 -27.93
N SER A 41 -20.33 -17.62 -26.98
CA SER A 41 -21.24 -18.73 -26.63
C SER A 41 -22.29 -19.05 -27.71
N VAL A 42 -22.57 -18.09 -28.59
CA VAL A 42 -23.60 -18.18 -29.65
C VAL A 42 -22.99 -18.48 -31.04
N ALA A 43 -21.65 -18.54 -31.14
CA ALA A 43 -20.92 -18.74 -32.39
C ALA A 43 -21.19 -20.09 -33.09
N TRP A 44 -21.74 -21.09 -32.39
CA TRP A 44 -22.18 -22.36 -32.98
C TRP A 44 -23.29 -22.17 -34.04
N MET A 45 -24.04 -21.06 -33.96
CA MET A 45 -25.11 -20.73 -34.92
C MET A 45 -24.58 -20.35 -36.31
N ASN A 46 -23.33 -19.89 -36.44
CA ASN A 46 -22.74 -19.56 -37.75
C ASN A 46 -22.66 -20.78 -38.70
N ARG A 47 -22.73 -22.01 -38.17
CA ARG A 47 -22.82 -23.24 -38.99
C ARG A 47 -24.15 -23.38 -39.74
N TYR A 48 -25.20 -22.70 -39.29
CA TYR A 48 -26.56 -22.81 -39.81
C TYR A 48 -27.03 -21.52 -40.52
N LEU A 49 -26.18 -20.49 -40.57
CA LEU A 49 -26.47 -19.21 -41.21
C LEU A 49 -25.78 -19.12 -42.59
N PRO A 50 -26.46 -18.58 -43.62
CA PRO A 50 -25.85 -18.31 -44.91
C PRO A 50 -24.77 -17.21 -44.81
N ASP A 51 -23.82 -17.20 -45.74
CA ASP A 51 -22.57 -16.42 -45.67
C ASP A 51 -22.79 -14.90 -45.47
N ASP A 52 -23.91 -14.38 -45.93
CA ASP A 52 -24.36 -12.98 -45.84
C ASP A 52 -25.06 -12.63 -44.52
N ALA A 53 -25.50 -13.63 -43.76
CA ALA A 53 -26.12 -13.50 -42.44
C ALA A 53 -25.24 -14.02 -41.30
N GLN A 54 -24.03 -14.52 -41.61
CA GLN A 54 -23.06 -14.92 -40.60
C GLN A 54 -22.71 -13.72 -39.73
N ILE A 55 -22.73 -13.94 -38.42
CA ILE A 55 -22.34 -12.93 -37.44
C ILE A 55 -20.86 -12.62 -37.70
N PRO A 56 -20.48 -11.38 -38.05
CA PRO A 56 -19.10 -11.04 -38.40
C PRO A 56 -18.22 -11.12 -37.14
N ILE A 57 -17.53 -12.23 -36.96
CA ILE A 57 -16.48 -12.42 -35.94
C ILE A 57 -15.19 -11.76 -36.47
N SER A 58 -15.24 -10.47 -36.77
CA SER A 58 -14.13 -9.79 -37.45
C SER A 58 -13.16 -9.17 -36.44
N ALA A 59 -11.87 -9.48 -36.62
CA ALA A 59 -10.65 -8.86 -36.09
C ALA A 59 -9.95 -9.46 -34.84
N TRP A 60 -10.56 -10.36 -34.06
CA TRP A 60 -9.96 -10.85 -32.79
C TRP A 60 -9.52 -12.32 -32.80
N ASP A 61 -9.87 -13.10 -33.83
CA ASP A 61 -9.89 -14.57 -33.74
C ASP A 61 -8.96 -15.35 -34.68
N ASP A 62 -8.14 -14.73 -35.54
CA ASP A 62 -7.14 -15.51 -36.28
C ASP A 62 -5.92 -15.76 -35.39
N PRO A 63 -5.59 -17.02 -35.06
CA PRO A 63 -4.42 -17.33 -34.26
C PRO A 63 -3.15 -16.88 -34.97
N LYS A 64 -2.44 -15.91 -34.38
CA LYS A 64 -1.22 -15.32 -34.94
C LYS A 64 0.02 -15.98 -34.36
N SER A 65 1.09 -16.06 -35.14
CA SER A 65 2.41 -16.37 -34.57
C SER A 65 2.91 -15.20 -33.72
N LEU A 66 3.82 -15.46 -32.78
CA LEU A 66 4.47 -14.39 -32.00
C LEU A 66 5.09 -13.31 -32.89
N LYS A 67 5.69 -13.71 -34.02
CA LYS A 67 6.28 -12.78 -34.99
C LYS A 67 5.23 -11.86 -35.64
N GLU A 68 4.06 -12.39 -35.96
CA GLU A 68 2.96 -11.60 -36.52
C GLU A 68 2.41 -10.61 -35.49
N VAL A 69 2.21 -11.06 -34.24
CA VAL A 69 1.81 -10.16 -33.14
C VAL A 69 2.82 -9.03 -32.96
N GLN A 70 4.12 -9.34 -32.92
CA GLN A 70 5.19 -8.35 -32.81
C GLN A 70 5.24 -7.41 -34.03
N ALA A 71 4.99 -7.91 -35.24
CA ALA A 71 4.94 -7.08 -36.44
C ALA A 71 3.76 -6.11 -36.43
N ASP A 72 2.59 -6.55 -35.95
CA ASP A 72 1.42 -5.70 -35.80
C ASP A 72 1.64 -4.60 -34.75
N LEU A 73 2.29 -4.93 -33.63
CA LEU A 73 2.68 -3.94 -32.63
C LEU A 73 3.64 -2.90 -33.23
N ARG A 74 4.67 -3.33 -33.97
CA ARG A 74 5.62 -2.41 -34.60
C ARG A 74 4.97 -1.46 -35.60
N LYS A 75 3.99 -1.95 -36.38
CA LYS A 75 3.20 -1.08 -37.29
C LYS A 75 2.43 -0.01 -36.55
N ALA A 76 2.03 -0.26 -35.30
CA ALA A 76 1.37 0.70 -34.42
C ALA A 76 2.36 1.57 -33.61
N GLY A 77 3.67 1.47 -33.86
CA GLY A 77 4.69 2.17 -33.07
C GLY A 77 4.86 1.62 -31.66
N LEU A 78 4.48 0.36 -31.42
CA LEU A 78 4.58 -0.34 -30.14
C LEU A 78 5.53 -1.53 -30.27
N TYR A 79 5.98 -2.07 -29.14
CA TYR A 79 6.72 -3.33 -29.12
C TYR A 79 6.34 -4.21 -27.93
N ALA A 80 6.59 -5.50 -28.05
CA ALA A 80 6.34 -6.48 -26.99
C ALA A 80 7.57 -6.60 -26.07
N GLY A 81 7.35 -6.55 -24.76
CA GLY A 81 8.37 -6.86 -23.76
C GLY A 81 8.54 -8.35 -23.51
N GLU A 82 9.23 -8.69 -22.42
CA GLU A 82 9.41 -10.07 -21.99
C GLU A 82 8.07 -10.73 -21.62
N VAL A 83 7.80 -11.90 -22.20
CA VAL A 83 6.53 -12.58 -22.04
C VAL A 83 6.51 -13.45 -20.79
N VAL A 84 5.41 -13.40 -20.02
CA VAL A 84 5.20 -14.27 -18.87
C VAL A 84 4.34 -15.46 -19.27
N ARG A 85 4.91 -16.66 -19.22
CA ARG A 85 4.19 -17.91 -19.53
C ARG A 85 3.39 -18.40 -18.32
N VAL A 86 2.15 -18.79 -18.58
CA VAL A 86 1.18 -19.22 -17.56
C VAL A 86 0.65 -20.59 -17.93
N GLU A 87 0.99 -21.60 -17.13
CA GLU A 87 0.50 -22.97 -17.34
C GLU A 87 -0.65 -23.27 -16.38
N THR A 88 -1.80 -23.68 -16.93
CA THR A 88 -2.97 -24.08 -16.15
C THR A 88 -3.25 -25.56 -16.36
N VAL A 89 -3.20 -26.32 -15.27
CA VAL A 89 -3.55 -27.74 -15.25
C VAL A 89 -4.98 -27.87 -14.72
N LYS A 90 -5.88 -28.41 -15.53
CA LYS A 90 -7.23 -28.82 -15.10
C LYS A 90 -7.31 -30.34 -15.13
N GLN A 91 -7.84 -30.96 -14.08
CA GLN A 91 -7.99 -32.41 -14.02
C GLN A 91 -8.78 -32.91 -15.24
N GLY A 92 -8.25 -33.92 -15.93
CA GLY A 92 -8.87 -34.53 -17.12
C GLY A 92 -8.83 -33.68 -18.40
N LYS A 93 -8.12 -32.55 -18.43
CA LYS A 93 -7.97 -31.70 -19.63
C LYS A 93 -6.50 -31.49 -20.00
N PRO A 94 -6.20 -31.28 -21.30
CA PRO A 94 -4.85 -30.90 -21.71
C PRO A 94 -4.41 -29.61 -21.01
N LYS A 95 -3.10 -29.49 -20.76
CA LYS A 95 -2.50 -28.27 -20.22
C LYS A 95 -2.85 -27.10 -21.12
N GLN A 96 -3.42 -26.05 -20.53
CA GLN A 96 -3.65 -24.79 -21.22
C GLN A 96 -2.48 -23.86 -20.92
N ILE A 97 -1.89 -23.28 -21.95
CA ILE A 97 -0.80 -22.32 -21.82
C ILE A 97 -1.32 -20.97 -22.28
N ASP A 98 -1.26 -19.99 -21.39
CA ASP A 98 -1.48 -18.59 -21.72
C ASP A 98 -0.13 -17.84 -21.65
N ILE A 99 -0.02 -16.76 -22.40
CA ILE A 99 1.14 -15.87 -22.48
C ILE A 99 0.67 -14.46 -22.16
N LEU A 100 1.24 -13.85 -21.13
CA LEU A 100 1.04 -12.45 -20.81
C LEU A 100 2.16 -11.64 -21.45
N MET A 101 1.79 -10.65 -22.26
CA MET A 101 2.70 -9.86 -23.08
C MET A 101 2.57 -8.39 -22.68
N PRO A 102 3.59 -7.83 -22.01
CA PRO A 102 3.71 -6.40 -21.84
C PRO A 102 3.86 -5.71 -23.20
N VAL A 103 3.18 -4.59 -23.40
CA VAL A 103 3.28 -3.79 -24.63
C VAL A 103 3.77 -2.39 -24.26
N PHE A 104 4.85 -1.98 -24.91
CA PHE A 104 5.55 -0.74 -24.64
C PHE A 104 5.45 0.21 -25.82
N ARG A 105 5.47 1.51 -25.51
CA ARG A 105 5.62 2.61 -26.46
C ARG A 105 7.02 3.21 -26.30
N PRO A 106 7.82 3.25 -27.38
CA PRO A 106 9.14 3.88 -27.34
C PRO A 106 9.08 5.36 -26.97
N GLN A 107 10.09 5.85 -26.25
CA GLN A 107 10.33 7.28 -26.09
C GLN A 107 11.76 7.65 -26.50
N ALA A 108 11.89 8.78 -27.19
CA ALA A 108 13.18 9.20 -27.78
C ALA A 108 14.25 9.51 -26.71
N ASP A 109 13.83 10.07 -25.57
CA ASP A 109 14.74 10.61 -24.53
C ASP A 109 14.45 10.06 -23.12
N GLN A 110 13.62 9.03 -22.99
CA GLN A 110 13.19 8.44 -21.71
C GLN A 110 13.04 6.93 -21.84
N ASP A 111 12.92 6.25 -20.70
CA ASP A 111 12.57 4.84 -20.65
C ASP A 111 11.23 4.58 -21.35
N ASP A 112 11.14 3.45 -22.04
CA ASP A 112 9.95 3.05 -22.76
C ASP A 112 8.77 2.82 -21.82
N ARG A 113 7.58 3.25 -22.27
CA ARG A 113 6.39 3.31 -21.42
C ARG A 113 5.51 2.10 -21.63
N LEU A 114 5.21 1.38 -20.55
CA LEU A 114 4.23 0.31 -20.57
C LEU A 114 2.83 0.91 -20.77
N VAL A 115 2.16 0.53 -21.85
CA VAL A 115 0.83 1.05 -22.19
C VAL A 115 -0.27 0.04 -21.87
N GLU A 116 0.00 -1.25 -22.00
CA GLU A 116 -0.98 -2.29 -21.74
C GLU A 116 -0.31 -3.65 -21.49
N LEU A 117 -1.08 -4.56 -20.92
CA LEU A 117 -0.75 -5.96 -20.80
C LEU A 117 -1.79 -6.78 -21.56
N ARG A 118 -1.34 -7.56 -22.54
CA ARG A 118 -2.19 -8.44 -23.36
C ARG A 118 -2.01 -9.89 -22.94
N ALA A 119 -3.10 -10.66 -22.88
CA ALA A 119 -3.06 -12.11 -22.75
C ALA A 119 -3.39 -12.78 -24.07
N TYR A 120 -2.60 -13.80 -24.39
CA TYR A 120 -2.82 -14.70 -25.50
C TYR A 120 -2.87 -16.14 -25.00
N ARG A 121 -3.69 -16.98 -25.61
CA ARG A 121 -3.74 -18.42 -25.38
C ARG A 121 -3.05 -19.15 -26.51
N LEU A 122 -2.22 -20.12 -26.15
CA LEU A 122 -1.64 -21.03 -27.12
C LEU A 122 -2.70 -22.03 -27.60
N VAL A 123 -3.01 -21.99 -28.88
CA VAL A 123 -3.95 -22.89 -29.55
C VAL A 123 -3.26 -23.65 -30.68
N LYS A 124 -3.78 -24.83 -31.00
CA LYS A 124 -3.34 -25.58 -32.18
C LYS A 124 -3.98 -24.95 -33.42
N ASN A 125 -3.17 -24.49 -34.36
CA ASN A 125 -3.68 -23.98 -35.63
C ASN A 125 -4.08 -25.16 -36.53
N SER A 126 -5.29 -25.15 -37.09
CA SER A 126 -5.79 -26.20 -37.99
C SER A 126 -5.18 -26.09 -39.40
N THR A 127 -4.56 -24.97 -39.76
CA THR A 127 -3.82 -24.83 -41.01
C THR A 127 -2.43 -25.45 -40.89
N ALA A 128 -2.10 -26.40 -41.77
CA ALA A 128 -0.93 -27.28 -41.74
C ALA A 128 0.48 -26.61 -41.77
N ARG A 129 0.59 -25.29 -41.57
CA ARG A 129 1.85 -24.52 -41.69
C ARG A 129 2.31 -23.84 -40.40
N LYS A 130 1.57 -23.88 -39.28
CA LYS A 130 1.97 -23.22 -38.01
C LYS A 130 1.71 -24.10 -36.79
N PRO A 131 2.73 -24.66 -36.13
CA PRO A 131 2.55 -25.58 -35.00
C PRO A 131 2.09 -24.88 -33.70
N GLU A 132 2.34 -23.58 -33.55
CA GLU A 132 1.97 -22.79 -32.38
C GLU A 132 1.31 -21.49 -32.81
N ALA A 133 0.10 -21.23 -32.34
CA ALA A 133 -0.60 -20.00 -32.64
C ALA A 133 -1.20 -19.37 -31.38
N LEU A 134 -1.13 -18.04 -31.33
CA LEU A 134 -1.56 -17.20 -30.22
C LEU A 134 -2.91 -16.60 -30.56
N GLN A 135 -3.92 -17.03 -29.81
CA GLN A 135 -5.25 -16.43 -29.84
C GLN A 135 -5.32 -15.36 -28.76
N PHE A 136 -5.70 -14.14 -29.11
CA PHE A 136 -5.90 -13.08 -28.12
C PHE A 136 -7.09 -13.44 -27.20
N VAL A 137 -6.92 -13.30 -25.88
CA VAL A 137 -7.98 -13.64 -24.91
C VAL A 137 -8.41 -12.49 -24.02
N ASN A 138 -7.50 -11.57 -23.67
CA ASN A 138 -7.85 -10.38 -22.89
C ASN A 138 -6.74 -9.33 -22.95
N GLN A 139 -7.04 -8.11 -22.50
CA GLN A 139 -6.05 -7.08 -22.22
C GLN A 139 -6.49 -6.19 -21.05
N ILE A 140 -5.51 -5.52 -20.45
CA ILE A 140 -5.74 -4.42 -19.52
C ILE A 140 -4.84 -3.25 -19.89
N GLU A 141 -5.44 -2.06 -20.02
CA GLU A 141 -4.71 -0.82 -20.14
C GLU A 141 -3.99 -0.52 -18.82
N VAL A 142 -2.73 -0.12 -18.90
CA VAL A 142 -1.94 0.24 -17.73
C VAL A 142 -1.88 1.76 -17.65
N ARG A 143 -2.58 2.32 -16.65
CA ARG A 143 -2.63 3.77 -16.43
C ARG A 143 -1.40 4.23 -15.65
N GLU A 144 -0.70 5.22 -16.18
CA GLU A 144 0.47 5.85 -15.54
C GLU A 144 0.15 6.39 -14.13
N MET A 145 1.18 6.52 -13.30
CA MET A 145 1.03 6.94 -11.91
C MET A 145 1.25 8.44 -11.76
N ARG A 146 0.43 9.13 -10.97
CA ARG A 146 0.65 10.56 -10.69
C ARG A 146 1.81 10.74 -9.70
N GLU A 147 2.67 11.73 -9.94
CA GLU A 147 3.85 12.02 -9.11
C GLU A 147 3.47 12.43 -7.67
N ASP A 148 2.35 13.13 -7.49
CA ASP A 148 1.81 13.48 -6.17
C ASP A 148 1.46 12.24 -5.34
N PHE A 149 0.96 11.18 -5.96
CA PHE A 149 0.74 9.89 -5.29
C PHE A 149 2.06 9.22 -4.91
N VAL A 150 3.04 9.21 -5.81
CA VAL A 150 4.34 8.55 -5.58
C VAL A 150 5.10 9.19 -4.42
N THR A 151 5.03 10.51 -4.32
CA THR A 151 5.75 11.33 -3.32
C THR A 151 4.95 11.56 -2.04
N GLU A 152 3.68 11.16 -1.98
CA GLU A 152 2.80 11.38 -0.82
C GLU A 152 3.39 10.94 0.52
N PRO A 153 4.06 9.77 0.66
CA PRO A 153 4.65 9.38 1.94
C PRO A 153 5.71 10.36 2.44
N LEU A 154 6.52 10.93 1.54
CA LEU A 154 7.54 11.93 1.86
C LEU A 154 6.92 13.26 2.26
N VAL A 155 5.85 13.68 1.57
CA VAL A 155 5.09 14.89 1.90
C VAL A 155 4.42 14.76 3.26
N ARG A 156 3.78 13.61 3.54
CA ARG A 156 3.17 13.29 4.83
C ARG A 156 4.19 13.30 5.97
N ALA A 157 5.38 12.76 5.71
CA ALA A 157 6.50 12.78 6.64
C ALA A 157 7.17 14.17 6.78
N ARG A 158 6.75 15.16 5.97
CA ARG A 158 7.36 16.49 5.83
C ARG A 158 8.85 16.45 5.47
N ALA A 159 9.26 15.40 4.77
CA ALA A 159 10.60 15.26 4.20
C ALA A 159 10.72 15.97 2.85
N MET A 160 9.59 16.30 2.22
CA MET A 160 9.52 16.92 0.91
C MET A 160 8.29 17.84 0.82
N ASN A 161 8.38 18.87 -0.03
CA ASN A 161 7.23 19.68 -0.40
C ASN A 161 6.32 18.92 -1.39
N PRO A 162 5.02 19.25 -1.46
CA PRO A 162 4.13 18.69 -2.48
C PRO A 162 4.72 18.80 -3.89
N SER A 163 4.64 17.71 -4.65
CA SER A 163 5.13 17.63 -6.03
C SER A 163 4.05 17.98 -7.05
N SER A 164 4.42 17.88 -8.33
CA SER A 164 3.50 18.07 -9.45
C SER A 164 2.50 16.90 -9.60
N ASP A 165 1.50 17.07 -10.45
CA ASP A 165 0.56 16.02 -10.85
C ASP A 165 1.00 15.27 -12.12
N ARG A 166 2.27 15.41 -12.51
CA ARG A 166 2.85 14.76 -13.70
C ARG A 166 2.62 13.25 -13.68
N GLU A 167 2.29 12.70 -14.84
CA GLU A 167 2.21 11.25 -15.05
C GLU A 167 3.60 10.62 -15.18
N LEU A 168 3.79 9.54 -14.44
CA LEU A 168 5.02 8.77 -14.35
C LEU A 168 4.79 7.38 -14.97
N PRO A 169 5.59 7.00 -15.99
CA PRO A 169 5.38 5.76 -16.71
C PRO A 169 5.87 4.54 -15.94
N PHE A 170 5.20 3.39 -16.10
CA PHE A 170 5.82 2.13 -15.71
C PHE A 170 6.74 1.64 -16.82
N THR A 171 7.90 1.15 -16.43
CA THR A 171 8.99 0.77 -17.35
C THR A 171 9.33 -0.71 -17.23
N ASN A 172 8.81 -1.40 -16.21
CA ASN A 172 9.12 -2.79 -15.92
C ASN A 172 7.87 -3.60 -15.54
N VAL A 173 7.87 -4.89 -15.90
CA VAL A 173 6.87 -5.88 -15.49
C VAL A 173 7.58 -7.10 -14.94
N GLN A 174 7.31 -7.44 -13.69
CA GLN A 174 7.90 -8.61 -13.03
C GLN A 174 6.82 -9.49 -12.42
N ARG A 175 7.03 -10.81 -12.40
CA ARG A 175 6.13 -11.72 -11.72
C ARG A 175 6.41 -11.74 -10.21
N LEU A 176 5.35 -11.72 -9.41
CA LEU A 176 5.42 -11.92 -7.97
C LEU A 176 5.25 -13.42 -7.70
N GLU A 177 6.37 -14.16 -7.61
CA GLU A 177 6.34 -15.62 -7.45
C GLU A 177 6.45 -16.07 -5.99
N ASP A 178 7.35 -15.46 -5.21
CA ASP A 178 7.60 -15.89 -3.83
C ASP A 178 6.32 -15.78 -2.99
N ARG A 179 5.84 -16.92 -2.47
CA ARG A 179 4.65 -17.05 -1.59
C ARG A 179 3.34 -16.45 -2.11
N ALA A 180 3.28 -16.10 -3.39
CA ALA A 180 2.07 -15.57 -3.98
C ALA A 180 0.95 -16.64 -4.00
N PRO A 181 -0.33 -16.24 -3.82
CA PRO A 181 -1.46 -17.14 -3.98
C PRO A 181 -1.47 -17.81 -5.36
N GLN A 182 -1.56 -19.14 -5.36
CA GLN A 182 -1.46 -19.98 -6.57
C GLN A 182 -2.75 -20.03 -7.41
N ASN A 183 -3.78 -19.27 -7.02
CA ASN A 183 -5.06 -19.20 -7.70
C ASN A 183 -5.04 -18.25 -8.91
N GLY A 184 -3.86 -17.92 -9.44
CA GLY A 184 -3.67 -17.14 -10.66
C GLY A 184 -2.26 -16.55 -10.70
N ILE A 185 -2.09 -15.48 -11.47
CA ILE A 185 -0.78 -14.85 -11.70
C ILE A 185 -0.81 -13.44 -11.17
N TRP A 186 0.21 -13.09 -10.40
CA TRP A 186 0.40 -11.78 -9.82
C TRP A 186 1.60 -11.13 -10.50
N LEU A 187 1.39 -9.96 -11.09
CA LEU A 187 2.42 -9.17 -11.75
C LEU A 187 2.57 -7.86 -10.99
N ASN A 188 3.80 -7.38 -10.90
CA ASN A 188 4.12 -6.05 -10.45
C ASN A 188 4.59 -5.24 -11.67
N VAL A 189 3.78 -4.28 -12.09
CA VAL A 189 4.19 -3.27 -13.07
C VAL A 189 4.76 -2.10 -12.30
N ASN A 190 5.98 -1.66 -12.61
CA ASN A 190 6.69 -0.70 -11.78
C ASN A 190 7.57 0.26 -12.58
N GLY A 191 7.87 1.39 -11.95
CA GLY A 191 8.81 2.40 -12.39
C GLY A 191 9.59 2.95 -11.20
N LYS A 192 10.55 3.84 -11.47
CA LYS A 192 11.35 4.52 -10.46
C LYS A 192 11.35 6.02 -10.70
N LEU A 193 11.23 6.79 -9.63
CA LEU A 193 11.38 8.24 -9.63
C LEU A 193 12.70 8.57 -8.94
N GLN A 194 13.63 9.19 -9.67
CA GLN A 194 14.90 9.64 -9.09
C GLN A 194 14.66 10.89 -8.25
N GLN A 195 15.23 10.91 -7.05
CA GLN A 195 15.17 12.03 -6.12
C GLN A 195 16.52 12.21 -5.42
N GLY A 196 17.35 13.10 -5.97
CA GLY A 196 18.73 13.25 -5.50
C GLY A 196 19.51 11.94 -5.69
N ASP A 197 20.08 11.43 -4.60
CA ASP A 197 20.85 10.17 -4.58
C ASP A 197 19.99 8.92 -4.31
N SER A 198 18.69 9.08 -4.07
CA SER A 198 17.76 7.98 -3.84
C SER A 198 16.74 7.83 -4.96
N SER A 199 16.11 6.66 -5.03
CA SER A 199 15.05 6.38 -6.00
C SER A 199 13.80 5.87 -5.29
N ILE A 200 12.67 6.53 -5.49
CA ILE A 200 11.36 6.02 -5.05
C ILE A 200 10.89 4.99 -6.07
N ALA A 201 10.56 3.78 -5.61
CA ALA A 201 9.91 2.78 -6.44
C ALA A 201 8.39 2.95 -6.35
N TYR A 202 7.69 2.82 -7.47
CA TYR A 202 6.23 2.86 -7.50
C TYR A 202 5.68 1.87 -8.52
N GLY A 203 4.42 1.49 -8.37
CA GLY A 203 3.85 0.47 -9.23
C GLY A 203 2.38 0.17 -9.01
N GLN A 204 1.92 -0.81 -9.80
CA GLN A 204 0.63 -1.44 -9.65
C GLN A 204 0.80 -2.96 -9.61
N VAL A 205 0.00 -3.61 -8.76
CA VAL A 205 -0.15 -5.06 -8.75
C VAL A 205 -1.30 -5.41 -9.69
N ILE A 206 -1.02 -6.22 -10.70
CA ILE A 206 -2.01 -6.75 -11.63
C ILE A 206 -2.20 -8.23 -11.35
N TYR A 207 -3.46 -8.66 -11.27
CA TYR A 207 -3.83 -10.07 -11.16
C TYR A 207 -4.44 -10.57 -12.47
N TYR A 208 -4.01 -11.76 -12.91
CA TYR A 208 -4.58 -12.51 -14.03
C TYR A 208 -5.15 -13.84 -13.56
N ASN A 209 -6.41 -14.10 -13.88
CA ASN A 209 -7.06 -15.38 -13.68
C ASN A 209 -6.98 -16.22 -14.96
N PRO A 210 -6.18 -17.30 -15.01
CA PRO A 210 -6.04 -18.08 -16.24
C PRO A 210 -7.26 -18.97 -16.54
N ILE A 211 -8.19 -19.13 -15.60
CA ILE A 211 -9.43 -19.90 -15.80
C ILE A 211 -10.46 -19.06 -16.54
N THR A 212 -10.66 -17.81 -16.12
CA THR A 212 -11.68 -16.88 -16.68
C THR A 212 -11.08 -15.86 -17.64
N THR A 213 -9.76 -15.90 -17.84
CA THR A 213 -8.94 -14.91 -18.57
C THR A 213 -9.07 -13.48 -18.06
N ALA A 214 -9.71 -13.24 -16.91
CA ALA A 214 -9.92 -11.91 -16.38
C ALA A 214 -8.63 -11.29 -15.84
N MET A 215 -8.47 -10.00 -16.07
CA MET A 215 -7.39 -9.17 -15.52
C MET A 215 -7.96 -8.07 -14.64
N SER A 216 -7.24 -7.69 -13.59
CA SER A 216 -7.54 -6.50 -12.80
C SER A 216 -6.29 -5.91 -12.20
N ALA A 217 -6.20 -4.58 -12.21
CA ALA A 217 -5.34 -3.85 -11.28
C ALA A 217 -5.91 -4.04 -9.87
N MET A 218 -5.08 -4.51 -8.95
CA MET A 218 -5.47 -4.89 -7.58
C MET A 218 -5.06 -3.85 -6.55
N LEU A 219 -3.91 -3.21 -6.74
CA LEU A 219 -3.34 -2.26 -5.79
C LEU A 219 -2.36 -1.34 -6.51
N SER A 220 -2.43 -0.04 -6.22
CA SER A 220 -1.35 0.91 -6.52
C SER A 220 -0.47 1.10 -5.28
N TRP A 221 0.84 1.24 -5.46
CA TRP A 221 1.79 1.32 -4.37
C TRP A 221 2.98 2.24 -4.69
N THR A 222 3.64 2.71 -3.64
CA THR A 222 4.90 3.48 -3.67
C THR A 222 5.77 3.04 -2.50
N SER A 223 7.08 3.11 -2.65
CA SER A 223 8.10 2.81 -1.64
C SER A 223 9.23 3.84 -1.72
N PRO A 224 9.33 4.76 -0.72
CA PRO A 224 10.37 5.78 -0.67
C PRO A 224 11.80 5.24 -0.68
N ASP A 225 12.02 4.07 -0.09
CA ASP A 225 13.34 3.41 -0.03
C ASP A 225 13.66 2.58 -1.29
N GLY A 226 12.78 2.60 -2.30
CA GLY A 226 12.99 1.89 -3.56
C GLY A 226 12.71 0.38 -3.51
N GLU A 227 12.20 -0.12 -2.39
CA GLU A 227 11.90 -1.54 -2.19
C GLU A 227 10.65 -1.98 -2.97
N LEU A 228 10.72 -3.17 -3.56
CA LEU A 228 9.57 -3.78 -4.24
C LEU A 228 8.66 -4.48 -3.23
N PRO A 229 7.34 -4.47 -3.44
CA PRO A 229 6.42 -5.11 -2.52
C PRO A 229 6.49 -6.63 -2.64
N THR A 230 6.21 -7.32 -1.53
CA THR A 230 6.42 -8.78 -1.41
C THR A 230 5.25 -9.49 -0.74
N TRP A 231 5.01 -10.74 -1.12
CA TRP A 231 4.16 -11.64 -0.35
C TRP A 231 4.97 -12.25 0.78
N GLN A 232 4.49 -12.11 2.01
CA GLN A 232 5.17 -12.58 3.20
C GLN A 232 4.37 -13.68 3.89
N ALA A 233 5.08 -14.68 4.41
CA ALA A 233 4.47 -15.73 5.20
C ALA A 233 4.02 -15.17 6.54
N VAL A 234 2.93 -15.73 7.03
CA VAL A 234 2.38 -15.47 8.35
C VAL A 234 2.36 -16.77 9.16
N PRO A 235 2.29 -16.71 10.51
CA PRO A 235 2.18 -17.88 11.37
C PRO A 235 1.14 -18.91 10.87
N LYS A 236 1.47 -20.20 11.06
CA LYS A 236 0.80 -21.36 10.43
C LYS A 236 -0.73 -21.25 10.39
N GLY A 237 -1.29 -21.45 9.19
CA GLY A 237 -2.73 -21.55 8.96
C GLY A 237 -3.39 -20.31 8.34
N ARG A 238 -2.68 -19.17 8.23
CA ARG A 238 -3.19 -17.98 7.54
C ARG A 238 -2.59 -17.84 6.12
N PRO A 239 -3.34 -17.26 5.16
CA PRO A 239 -2.82 -16.90 3.84
C PRO A 239 -1.67 -15.90 3.94
N ALA A 240 -0.74 -15.96 2.99
CA ALA A 240 0.31 -14.95 2.86
C ALA A 240 -0.28 -13.54 2.75
N GLU A 241 0.44 -12.56 3.30
CA GLU A 241 0.04 -11.16 3.30
C GLU A 241 0.94 -10.37 2.34
N PHE A 242 0.37 -9.43 1.60
CA PHE A 242 1.11 -8.59 0.68
C PHE A 242 1.59 -7.33 1.41
N VAL A 243 2.89 -7.06 1.38
CA VAL A 243 3.54 -6.02 2.19
C VAL A 243 4.18 -4.99 1.29
N VAL A 244 3.86 -3.72 1.53
CA VAL A 244 4.48 -2.54 0.92
C VAL A 244 5.19 -1.74 2.01
N ASN A 245 6.46 -1.41 1.81
CA ASN A 245 7.23 -0.56 2.71
C ASN A 245 7.16 0.90 2.26
N GLN A 246 6.54 1.76 3.05
CA GLN A 246 6.41 3.21 2.85
C GLN A 246 7.22 4.02 3.89
N THR A 247 8.16 3.37 4.58
CA THR A 247 8.99 3.99 5.62
C THR A 247 9.71 5.23 5.10
N VAL A 248 9.80 6.26 5.94
CA VAL A 248 10.57 7.48 5.66
C VAL A 248 11.50 7.75 6.84
N GLY A 249 12.79 7.53 6.62
CA GLY A 249 13.82 7.68 7.67
C GLY A 249 13.53 6.78 8.87
N LEU A 250 13.37 7.39 10.06
CA LEU A 250 13.11 6.66 11.31
C LEU A 250 11.63 6.38 11.58
N GLU A 251 10.71 6.77 10.69
CA GLU A 251 9.28 6.55 10.88
C GLU A 251 8.82 5.36 10.03
N PRO A 252 8.63 4.16 10.60
CA PRO A 252 8.16 3.01 9.85
C PRO A 252 6.72 3.20 9.39
N ASP A 253 6.43 2.85 8.15
CA ASP A 253 5.08 2.82 7.59
C ASP A 253 4.95 1.60 6.67
N PHE A 254 4.50 0.48 7.22
CA PHE A 254 4.23 -0.73 6.44
C PHE A 254 2.75 -0.85 6.15
N GLN A 255 2.39 -0.90 4.87
CA GLN A 255 1.04 -1.21 4.44
C GLN A 255 0.94 -2.71 4.17
N VAL A 256 0.06 -3.39 4.90
CA VAL A 256 -0.11 -4.85 4.81
C VAL A 256 -1.52 -5.18 4.36
N TYR A 257 -1.62 -6.02 3.32
CA TYR A 257 -2.87 -6.38 2.67
C TYR A 257 -3.15 -7.87 2.77
N GLN A 258 -4.40 -8.20 3.06
CA GLN A 258 -4.90 -9.57 3.10
C GLN A 258 -5.76 -9.87 1.88
N LEU A 259 -5.63 -11.07 1.33
CA LEU A 259 -6.53 -11.54 0.29
C LEU A 259 -7.89 -11.90 0.91
N ARG A 260 -8.93 -11.12 0.58
CA ARG A 260 -10.28 -11.28 1.12
C ARG A 260 -11.24 -11.65 0.01
N SER A 261 -12.09 -12.64 0.25
CA SER A 261 -13.11 -13.03 -0.74
C SER A 261 -14.17 -11.93 -0.89
N VAL A 262 -14.57 -11.67 -2.13
CA VAL A 262 -15.66 -10.76 -2.47
C VAL A 262 -16.60 -11.42 -3.47
N LYS A 263 -17.87 -10.99 -3.48
CA LYS A 263 -18.90 -11.51 -4.40
C LYS A 263 -18.71 -10.95 -5.81
N ARG A 264 -17.65 -11.37 -6.51
CA ARG A 264 -17.36 -11.01 -7.91
C ARG A 264 -17.16 -12.29 -8.75
N LYS A 265 -17.75 -12.35 -9.94
CA LYS A 265 -17.80 -13.57 -10.78
C LYS A 265 -16.42 -14.02 -11.27
N ASN A 266 -15.60 -13.10 -11.78
CA ASN A 266 -14.36 -13.46 -12.49
C ASN A 266 -13.09 -13.38 -11.62
N ILE A 267 -13.11 -12.53 -10.59
CA ILE A 267 -12.01 -12.32 -9.64
C ILE A 267 -12.65 -12.24 -8.24
N PRO A 268 -12.86 -13.38 -7.55
CA PRO A 268 -13.68 -13.47 -6.34
C PRO A 268 -12.94 -13.02 -5.06
N PHE A 269 -11.97 -12.11 -5.19
CA PHE A 269 -11.18 -11.60 -4.08
C PHE A 269 -10.62 -10.21 -4.35
N GLN A 270 -10.17 -9.54 -3.30
CA GLN A 270 -9.47 -8.26 -3.34
C GLN A 270 -8.33 -8.24 -2.32
N LEU A 271 -7.35 -7.37 -2.54
CA LEU A 271 -6.36 -6.99 -1.53
C LEU A 271 -7.00 -5.96 -0.61
N GLN A 272 -7.19 -6.32 0.67
CA GLN A 272 -7.77 -5.42 1.67
C GLN A 272 -6.70 -5.03 2.69
N PRO A 273 -6.48 -3.74 2.95
CA PRO A 273 -5.51 -3.31 3.95
C PRO A 273 -5.95 -3.73 5.36
N ILE A 274 -4.98 -4.14 6.18
CA ILE A 274 -5.18 -4.29 7.62
C ILE A 274 -5.28 -2.87 8.21
N SER A 275 -6.50 -2.46 8.56
CA SER A 275 -6.74 -1.15 9.16
C SER A 275 -6.57 -1.18 10.67
N LEU A 276 -5.93 -0.16 11.25
CA LEU A 276 -5.91 0.07 12.71
C LEU A 276 -7.01 1.05 13.16
N SER A 277 -7.83 1.56 12.25
CA SER A 277 -8.89 2.53 12.56
C SER A 277 -10.15 1.88 13.12
N GLN A 278 -10.43 0.63 12.74
CA GLN A 278 -11.59 -0.13 13.20
C GLN A 278 -11.10 -1.29 14.07
N PRO A 279 -11.48 -1.37 15.36
CA PRO A 279 -11.02 -2.45 16.22
C PRO A 279 -11.63 -3.79 15.80
N ALA A 280 -10.80 -4.83 15.67
CA ALA A 280 -11.28 -6.19 15.36
C ALA A 280 -12.06 -6.84 16.52
N ILE A 281 -11.95 -6.28 17.73
CA ILE A 281 -12.65 -6.72 18.94
C ILE A 281 -13.20 -5.48 19.64
N ALA A 282 -14.49 -5.49 19.96
CA ALA A 282 -15.12 -4.41 20.73
C ALA A 282 -14.68 -4.47 22.20
N ASN A 283 -13.49 -3.93 22.48
CA ASN A 283 -12.89 -3.88 23.81
C ASN A 283 -12.14 -2.56 24.01
N GLY A 284 -12.32 -1.90 25.15
CA GLY A 284 -11.68 -0.61 25.45
C GLY A 284 -10.16 -0.69 25.41
N ALA A 285 -9.56 -1.65 26.11
CA ALA A 285 -8.11 -1.82 26.12
C ALA A 285 -7.54 -2.19 24.74
N PHE A 286 -8.28 -2.94 23.92
CA PHE A 286 -7.92 -3.18 22.53
C PHE A 286 -7.93 -1.88 21.70
N THR A 287 -8.97 -1.06 21.87
CA THR A 287 -9.10 0.24 21.20
C THR A 287 -7.99 1.21 21.61
N ASP A 288 -7.63 1.22 22.89
CA ASP A 288 -6.52 2.04 23.41
C ASP A 288 -5.17 1.59 22.84
N ALA A 289 -4.95 0.28 22.68
CA ALA A 289 -3.75 -0.24 22.01
C ALA A 289 -3.66 0.26 20.56
N LEU A 290 -4.78 0.24 19.82
CA LEU A 290 -4.84 0.78 18.46
C LEU A 290 -4.64 2.29 18.42
N PHE A 291 -5.11 3.02 19.44
CA PHE A 291 -4.85 4.46 19.57
C PHE A 291 -3.35 4.76 19.75
N LEU A 292 -2.67 4.02 20.64
CA LEU A 292 -1.22 4.14 20.82
C LEU A 292 -0.47 3.84 19.51
N ALA A 293 -0.83 2.75 18.84
CA ALA A 293 -0.22 2.33 17.58
C ALA A 293 -0.37 3.40 16.47
N ARG A 294 -1.59 3.90 16.23
CA ARG A 294 -1.85 4.99 15.26
C ARG A 294 -1.12 6.30 15.60
N SER A 295 -0.70 6.46 16.86
CA SER A 295 0.09 7.59 17.32
C SER A 295 1.60 7.39 17.17
N GLY A 296 2.03 6.25 16.65
CA GLY A 296 3.44 5.89 16.45
C GLY A 296 4.12 5.28 17.67
N LEU A 297 3.38 5.02 18.75
CA LEU A 297 3.88 4.36 19.96
C LEU A 297 3.83 2.83 19.80
N TRP A 298 4.52 2.33 18.77
CA TRP A 298 4.40 0.96 18.29
C TRP A 298 4.80 -0.08 19.35
N SER A 299 5.95 0.10 20.01
CA SER A 299 6.41 -0.83 21.05
C SER A 299 5.46 -0.86 22.26
N ASN A 300 5.03 0.30 22.75
CA ASN A 300 4.06 0.40 23.85
C ASN A 300 2.73 -0.26 23.46
N ALA A 301 2.25 -0.03 22.24
CA ALA A 301 1.03 -0.65 21.73
C ALA A 301 1.16 -2.18 21.62
N SER A 302 2.30 -2.68 21.10
CA SER A 302 2.60 -4.12 21.01
C SER A 302 2.57 -4.78 22.39
N GLU A 303 3.26 -4.22 23.37
CA GLU A 303 3.30 -4.75 24.73
C GLU A 303 1.93 -4.72 25.40
N TYR A 304 1.20 -3.62 25.23
CA TYR A 304 -0.15 -3.50 25.78
C TYR A 304 -1.10 -4.51 25.13
N LEU A 305 -1.02 -4.70 23.81
CA LEU A 305 -1.85 -5.65 23.07
C LEU A 305 -1.54 -7.11 23.43
N LYS A 306 -0.28 -7.45 23.74
CA LYS A 306 0.09 -8.77 24.32
C LYS A 306 -0.61 -9.01 25.67
N SER A 307 -0.78 -7.97 26.48
CA SER A 307 -1.54 -8.06 27.74
C SER A 307 -3.03 -8.23 27.49
N VAL A 308 -3.61 -7.52 26.52
CA VAL A 308 -5.01 -7.62 26.12
C VAL A 308 -5.32 -9.02 25.59
N LYS A 309 -4.48 -9.56 24.69
CA LYS A 309 -4.62 -10.92 24.16
C LYS A 309 -4.72 -11.98 25.26
N ARG A 310 -3.87 -11.87 26.30
CA ARG A 310 -3.91 -12.79 27.46
C ARG A 310 -5.22 -12.70 28.25
N ARG A 311 -5.80 -11.50 28.38
CA ARG A 311 -7.08 -11.29 29.09
C ARG A 311 -8.30 -11.71 28.28
N VAL A 312 -8.27 -11.45 26.98
CA VAL A 312 -9.37 -11.75 26.05
C VAL A 312 -9.45 -13.26 25.77
N GLY A 313 -8.32 -13.97 25.77
CA GLY A 313 -8.28 -15.43 25.65
C GLY A 313 -8.93 -15.94 24.36
N SER A 314 -9.96 -16.76 24.49
CA SER A 314 -10.64 -17.43 23.36
C SER A 314 -11.38 -16.48 22.42
N ALA A 315 -11.73 -15.27 22.85
CA ALA A 315 -12.36 -14.26 22.00
C ALA A 315 -11.37 -13.57 21.04
N TRP A 316 -10.10 -13.98 21.03
CA TRP A 316 -9.08 -13.45 20.13
C TRP A 316 -9.30 -13.92 18.68
N THR A 317 -9.66 -13.00 17.79
CA THR A 317 -10.00 -13.31 16.40
C THR A 317 -8.78 -13.29 15.48
N PRO A 318 -8.84 -13.94 14.30
CA PRO A 318 -7.80 -13.80 13.27
C PRO A 318 -7.58 -12.35 12.81
N ALA A 319 -8.63 -11.53 12.81
CA ALA A 319 -8.53 -10.11 12.48
C ALA A 319 -7.77 -9.33 13.58
N ALA A 320 -8.00 -9.65 14.85
CA ALA A 320 -7.23 -9.09 15.96
C ALA A 320 -5.75 -9.50 15.89
N GLN A 321 -5.47 -10.76 15.52
CA GLN A 321 -4.11 -11.21 15.29
C GLN A 321 -3.43 -10.43 14.15
N ALA A 322 -4.14 -10.18 13.04
CA ALA A 322 -3.60 -9.42 11.91
C ALA A 322 -3.25 -7.96 12.30
N GLN A 323 -4.10 -7.30 13.10
CA GLN A 323 -3.79 -5.97 13.64
C GLN A 323 -2.60 -6.00 14.59
N MET A 324 -2.50 -7.03 15.43
CA MET A 324 -1.36 -7.22 16.33
C MET A 324 -0.07 -7.44 15.55
N ASP A 325 -0.08 -8.27 14.50
CA ASP A 325 1.11 -8.53 13.68
C ASP A 325 1.59 -7.28 12.95
N LEU A 326 0.66 -6.45 12.46
CA LEU A 326 0.97 -5.15 11.87
C LEU A 326 1.68 -4.24 12.87
N ILE A 327 1.15 -4.15 14.10
CA ILE A 327 1.76 -3.36 15.17
C ILE A 327 3.13 -3.93 15.55
N ASP A 328 3.25 -5.26 15.71
CA ASP A 328 4.50 -5.93 16.04
C ASP A 328 5.58 -5.71 14.97
N ARG A 329 5.21 -5.65 13.69
CA ARG A 329 6.12 -5.32 12.59
C ARG A 329 6.72 -3.93 12.76
N HIS A 330 5.89 -2.91 13.00
CA HIS A 330 6.36 -1.54 13.21
C HIS A 330 7.19 -1.43 14.49
N ALA A 331 6.72 -2.05 15.57
CA ALA A 331 7.40 -2.08 16.85
C ALA A 331 8.80 -2.69 16.74
N LYS A 332 8.95 -3.76 15.95
CA LYS A 332 10.27 -4.37 15.72
C LYS A 332 11.24 -3.38 15.09
N ILE A 333 10.80 -2.56 14.14
CA ILE A 333 11.67 -1.58 13.48
C ILE A 333 12.05 -0.45 14.44
N THR A 334 11.08 0.19 15.11
CA THR A 334 11.38 1.27 16.06
C THR A 334 12.23 0.78 17.23
N LYS A 335 11.98 -0.43 17.70
CA LYS A 335 12.78 -1.10 18.74
C LYS A 335 14.23 -1.29 18.29
N THR A 336 14.44 -1.87 17.11
CA THR A 336 15.79 -2.06 16.56
C THR A 336 16.51 -0.72 16.38
N GLN A 337 15.82 0.30 15.88
CA GLN A 337 16.38 1.65 15.74
C GLN A 337 16.77 2.23 17.11
N ALA A 338 15.93 2.09 18.14
CA ALA A 338 16.23 2.58 19.48
C ALA A 338 17.38 1.82 20.18
N ASP A 339 17.55 0.54 19.86
CA ASP A 339 18.59 -0.34 20.41
C ASP A 339 19.92 -0.25 19.65
N GLN A 340 19.95 0.39 18.47
CA GLN A 340 21.15 0.54 17.64
C GLN A 340 22.21 1.42 18.33
N PRO A 341 23.52 1.09 18.20
CA PRO A 341 24.58 1.98 18.65
C PRO A 341 24.71 3.18 17.70
N TRP A 342 24.08 4.29 18.06
CA TRP A 342 24.17 5.54 17.33
C TRP A 342 25.51 6.22 17.59
N ALA A 343 26.12 6.76 16.53
CA ALA A 343 27.32 7.61 16.65
C ALA A 343 27.00 8.98 17.26
N ASN A 344 25.73 9.40 17.16
CA ASN A 344 25.25 10.70 17.60
C ASN A 344 24.19 10.54 18.70
N VAL A 345 24.41 11.23 19.83
CA VAL A 345 23.50 11.25 20.99
C VAL A 345 22.11 11.79 20.64
N SER A 346 22.03 12.82 19.78
CA SER A 346 20.75 13.42 19.35
C SER A 346 19.88 12.39 18.62
N GLN A 347 20.50 11.59 17.75
CA GLN A 347 19.85 10.50 17.03
C GLN A 347 19.45 9.35 17.96
N GLN A 348 20.30 9.02 18.95
CA GLN A 348 19.96 8.01 19.95
C GLN A 348 18.74 8.42 20.77
N ILE A 349 18.68 9.67 21.22
CA ILE A 349 17.55 10.21 21.96
C ILE A 349 16.30 10.18 21.07
N LEU A 350 16.38 10.69 19.84
CA LEU A 350 15.26 10.68 18.91
C LEU A 350 14.71 9.26 18.67
N ALA A 351 15.58 8.29 18.42
CA ALA A 351 15.16 6.90 18.21
C ALA A 351 14.42 6.33 19.45
N ASN A 352 14.90 6.63 20.66
CA ASN A 352 14.22 6.23 21.89
C ASN A 352 12.86 6.94 22.07
N LEU A 353 12.75 8.23 21.71
CA LEU A 353 11.48 8.97 21.76
C LEU A 353 10.47 8.44 20.73
N LEU A 354 10.92 8.09 19.52
CA LEU A 354 10.07 7.51 18.47
C LEU A 354 9.56 6.12 18.84
N ASP A 355 10.36 5.32 19.58
CA ASP A 355 9.95 4.02 20.10
C ASP A 355 9.08 4.11 21.38
N GLY A 356 8.97 5.29 22.01
CA GLY A 356 8.22 5.49 23.26
C GLY A 356 8.97 5.13 24.54
N ARG A 357 10.31 5.03 24.48
CA ARG A 357 11.20 4.74 25.61
C ARG A 357 11.67 6.02 26.31
N TRP A 358 10.71 6.74 26.88
CA TRP A 358 10.90 8.06 27.49
C TRP A 358 12.01 8.10 28.54
N ASP A 359 12.04 7.12 29.43
CA ASP A 359 13.00 7.03 30.53
C ASP A 359 14.40 6.77 30.00
N ARG A 360 14.52 5.95 28.95
CA ARG A 360 15.81 5.65 28.32
C ARG A 360 16.37 6.87 27.61
N ALA A 361 15.54 7.60 26.88
CA ALA A 361 15.91 8.88 26.31
C ALA A 361 16.40 9.85 27.40
N ALA A 362 15.67 9.94 28.54
CA ALA A 362 16.03 10.82 29.65
C ALA A 362 17.40 10.46 30.24
N GLN A 363 17.66 9.17 30.45
CA GLN A 363 18.96 8.69 30.93
C GLN A 363 20.11 9.00 29.97
N VAL A 364 19.89 8.90 28.66
CA VAL A 364 20.91 9.25 27.65
C VAL A 364 21.20 10.74 27.71
N MET A 365 20.17 11.58 27.79
CA MET A 365 20.32 13.03 27.92
C MET A 365 21.07 13.42 29.19
N GLU A 366 20.74 12.83 30.34
CA GLU A 366 21.39 13.13 31.62
C GLU A 366 22.88 12.79 31.66
N LYS A 367 23.30 11.79 30.88
CA LYS A 367 24.70 11.36 30.80
C LYS A 367 25.54 12.17 29.80
N SER A 368 24.90 12.91 28.89
CA SER A 368 25.53 13.62 27.78
C SER A 368 25.42 15.13 28.00
N SER A 369 26.28 15.69 28.85
CA SER A 369 26.29 17.13 29.16
C SER A 369 26.71 18.03 27.99
N ILE A 370 27.31 17.46 26.92
CA ILE A 370 27.94 18.18 25.81
C ILE A 370 26.96 18.39 24.63
N ASP A 371 26.02 17.47 24.40
CA ASP A 371 25.21 17.44 23.16
C ASP A 371 23.80 18.03 23.33
N HIS A 372 23.55 18.73 24.45
CA HIS A 372 22.23 19.29 24.76
C HIS A 372 21.68 20.21 23.66
N PRO A 373 22.43 21.14 23.04
CA PRO A 373 21.91 22.00 21.98
C PRO A 373 21.35 21.23 20.78
N GLU A 374 22.05 20.19 20.35
CA GLU A 374 21.66 19.41 19.18
C GLU A 374 20.37 18.60 19.44
N VAL A 375 20.26 18.02 20.63
CA VAL A 375 19.03 17.33 21.08
C VAL A 375 17.83 18.27 21.03
N LEU A 376 18.03 19.53 21.37
CA LEU A 376 16.95 20.52 21.43
C LEU A 376 16.54 21.00 20.04
N ASP A 377 17.49 21.14 19.12
CA ASP A 377 17.20 21.41 17.71
C ASP A 377 16.35 20.29 17.12
N VAL A 378 16.69 19.03 17.41
CA VAL A 378 15.86 17.88 16.99
C VAL A 378 14.43 17.99 17.52
N LEU A 379 14.23 18.36 18.79
CA LEU A 379 12.89 18.55 19.36
C LEU A 379 12.16 19.77 18.78
N LYS A 380 12.89 20.85 18.51
CA LYS A 380 12.35 22.11 18.00
C LYS A 380 11.85 21.94 16.57
N TYR A 381 12.66 21.34 15.71
CA TYR A 381 12.41 21.18 14.28
C TYR A 381 11.71 19.86 13.92
N ASP A 382 11.43 18.97 14.89
CA ASP A 382 10.65 17.78 14.62
C ASP A 382 9.28 18.16 14.00
N PRO A 383 8.92 17.59 12.83
CA PRO A 383 7.66 17.84 12.12
C PRO A 383 6.38 17.48 12.90
N GLY A 384 6.49 17.09 14.18
CA GLY A 384 5.40 16.79 15.08
C GLY A 384 5.26 15.31 15.43
N ARG A 385 6.22 14.47 15.02
CA ARG A 385 6.20 13.03 15.28
C ARG A 385 6.33 12.72 16.77
N VAL A 386 7.23 13.41 17.45
CA VAL A 386 7.43 13.33 18.90
C VAL A 386 6.26 13.97 19.64
N GLN A 387 5.74 15.11 19.16
CA GLN A 387 4.57 15.75 19.79
C GLN A 387 3.33 14.85 19.76
N LYS A 388 3.05 14.20 18.62
CA LYS A 388 1.93 13.25 18.49
C LYS A 388 2.05 12.12 19.51
N ARG A 389 3.26 11.60 19.71
CA ARG A 389 3.57 10.54 20.68
C ARG A 389 3.44 11.01 22.12
N ILE A 390 3.94 12.21 22.45
CA ILE A 390 3.77 12.82 23.78
C ILE A 390 2.29 12.97 24.12
N ASN A 391 1.50 13.56 23.20
CA ASN A 391 0.07 13.75 23.39
C ASN A 391 -0.65 12.42 23.64
N ALA A 392 -0.36 11.40 22.83
CA ALA A 392 -0.96 10.09 22.99
C ALA A 392 -0.55 9.41 24.31
N ALA A 393 0.72 9.51 24.70
CA ALA A 393 1.21 8.95 25.95
C ALA A 393 0.58 9.63 27.18
N LEU A 394 0.44 10.95 27.16
CA LEU A 394 -0.23 11.70 28.24
C LEU A 394 -1.75 11.47 28.26
N GLN A 395 -2.39 11.32 27.10
CA GLN A 395 -3.81 10.96 27.04
C GLN A 395 -4.05 9.55 27.63
N PHE A 396 -3.13 8.61 27.39
CA PHE A 396 -3.21 7.26 27.92
C PHE A 396 -2.84 7.17 29.41
N ASN A 397 -1.82 7.91 29.85
CA ASN A 397 -1.46 8.05 31.25
C ASN A 397 -0.89 9.45 31.53
N PRO A 398 -1.72 10.38 32.06
CA PRO A 398 -1.32 11.76 32.31
C PRO A 398 -0.19 11.93 33.32
N SER A 399 0.00 10.97 34.22
CA SER A 399 0.95 11.08 35.33
C SER A 399 2.39 10.75 34.94
N ARG A 400 2.67 10.24 33.72
CA ARG A 400 4.04 9.81 33.37
C ARG A 400 5.04 10.98 33.37
N SER A 401 5.85 11.06 34.42
CA SER A 401 6.74 12.19 34.68
C SER A 401 7.78 12.44 33.58
N GLU A 402 8.25 11.39 32.92
CA GLU A 402 9.24 11.45 31.84
C GLU A 402 8.61 11.95 30.53
N VAL A 403 7.36 11.57 30.27
CA VAL A 403 6.60 12.10 29.13
C VAL A 403 6.31 13.59 29.36
N GLN A 404 5.96 13.97 30.58
CA GLN A 404 5.79 15.37 30.97
C GLN A 404 7.09 16.15 30.79
N MET A 405 8.23 15.59 31.20
CA MET A 405 9.55 16.21 31.00
C MET A 405 9.80 16.52 29.52
N TRP A 406 9.66 15.53 28.64
CA TRP A 406 9.86 15.72 27.20
C TRP A 406 8.87 16.71 26.57
N GLY A 407 7.61 16.69 27.02
CA GLY A 407 6.62 17.70 26.64
C GLY A 407 7.03 19.11 27.04
N ALA A 408 7.51 19.30 28.27
CA ALA A 408 7.96 20.60 28.76
C ALA A 408 9.22 21.09 28.06
N LEU A 409 10.20 20.21 27.80
CA LEU A 409 11.41 20.56 27.04
C LEU A 409 11.08 21.00 25.63
N ARG A 410 10.19 20.29 24.93
CA ARG A 410 9.72 20.69 23.60
C ARG A 410 8.95 22.02 23.62
N MET A 411 8.10 22.24 24.62
CA MET A 411 7.43 23.53 24.81
C MET A 411 8.43 24.66 25.03
N ALA A 412 9.52 24.40 25.79
CA ALA A 412 10.55 25.39 26.03
C ALA A 412 11.30 25.77 24.75
N THR A 413 11.63 24.79 23.89
CA THR A 413 12.36 25.05 22.64
C THR A 413 11.52 25.72 21.56
N GLN A 414 10.19 25.53 21.57
CA GLN A 414 9.30 26.10 20.56
C GLN A 414 8.61 27.40 20.98
N GLN A 415 8.24 27.53 22.25
CA GLN A 415 7.41 28.62 22.76
C GLN A 415 8.05 29.37 23.93
N GLY A 416 9.28 29.02 24.29
CA GLY A 416 10.02 29.64 25.37
C GLY A 416 9.68 29.11 26.76
N LYS A 417 10.59 29.40 27.70
CA LYS A 417 10.55 28.96 29.10
C LYS A 417 9.25 29.28 29.84
N PRO A 418 8.66 30.49 29.77
CA PRO A 418 7.44 30.80 30.52
C PRO A 418 6.28 29.85 30.17
N ASN A 419 6.10 29.56 28.89
CA ASN A 419 5.06 28.67 28.39
C ASN A 419 5.31 27.22 28.80
N ALA A 420 6.57 26.77 28.79
CA ALA A 420 6.93 25.44 29.27
C ALA A 420 6.63 25.24 30.76
N ILE A 421 6.97 26.24 31.59
CA ILE A 421 6.70 26.19 33.04
C ILE A 421 5.19 26.20 33.31
N ALA A 422 4.44 27.05 32.62
CA ALA A 422 2.98 27.10 32.73
C ALA A 422 2.33 25.78 32.29
N TRP A 423 2.79 25.21 31.18
CA TRP A 423 2.32 23.92 30.69
C TRP A 423 2.61 22.79 31.68
N LEU A 424 3.83 22.73 32.24
CA LEU A 424 4.21 21.72 33.23
C LEU A 424 3.39 21.87 34.52
N LYS A 425 3.06 23.11 34.95
CA LYS A 425 2.14 23.43 36.07
C LYS A 425 0.76 22.82 35.93
N ASN A 426 0.27 22.67 34.71
CA ASN A 426 -1.05 22.10 34.45
C ASN A 426 -1.04 20.56 34.35
N GLN A 427 0.13 19.91 34.37
CA GLN A 427 0.22 18.45 34.35
C GLN A 427 0.04 17.85 35.76
N PRO A 428 -0.60 16.68 35.90
CA PRO A 428 -0.71 15.97 37.18
C PRO A 428 0.66 15.71 37.81
N LEU A 429 0.79 15.92 39.12
CA LEU A 429 2.04 15.67 39.83
C LEU A 429 2.21 14.18 40.11
N ASP A 430 3.29 13.59 39.58
CA ASP A 430 3.68 12.19 39.86
C ASP A 430 5.01 12.09 40.61
N SER A 431 5.96 13.01 40.32
CA SER A 431 7.26 13.06 40.99
C SER A 431 7.76 14.50 41.16
N SER A 432 7.88 14.95 42.41
CA SER A 432 8.42 16.28 42.73
C SER A 432 9.90 16.42 42.34
N ALA A 433 10.69 15.36 42.51
CA ALA A 433 12.10 15.32 42.13
C ALA A 433 12.29 15.47 40.61
N ARG A 434 11.53 14.69 39.81
CA ARG A 434 11.60 14.79 38.35
C ARG A 434 11.15 16.16 37.85
N ARG A 435 10.11 16.72 38.47
CA ARG A 435 9.63 18.06 38.15
C ARG A 435 10.68 19.13 38.42
N ALA A 436 11.38 19.07 39.56
CA ALA A 436 12.48 19.96 39.87
C ALA A 436 13.63 19.82 38.85
N GLN A 437 13.94 18.60 38.44
CA GLN A 437 14.95 18.34 37.41
C GLN A 437 14.54 18.86 36.04
N THR A 438 13.27 18.70 35.65
CA THR A 438 12.72 19.26 34.40
C THR A 438 12.87 20.78 34.40
N LEU A 439 12.55 21.45 35.52
CA LEU A 439 12.73 22.90 35.67
C LEU A 439 14.21 23.30 35.60
N LYS A 440 15.12 22.52 36.19
CA LYS A 440 16.57 22.73 36.06
C LYS A 440 17.02 22.67 34.60
N MET A 441 16.57 21.65 33.87
CA MET A 441 16.87 21.51 32.44
C MET A 441 16.34 22.71 31.65
N ILE A 442 15.06 23.09 31.82
CA ILE A 442 14.47 24.27 31.16
C ILE A 442 15.27 25.54 31.45
N ASN A 443 15.74 25.75 32.69
CA ASN A 443 16.58 26.90 33.05
C ASN A 443 17.94 26.87 32.34
N GLN A 444 18.54 25.69 32.18
CA GLN A 444 19.79 25.54 31.43
C GLN A 444 19.60 25.87 29.95
N LEU A 445 18.45 25.49 29.36
CA LEU A 445 18.13 25.81 27.97
C LEU A 445 18.05 27.31 27.71
N ASP A 446 17.37 28.03 28.60
CA ASP A 446 17.21 29.47 28.56
C ASP A 446 18.56 30.19 28.62
N ALA A 447 19.45 29.75 29.50
CA ALA A 447 20.81 30.26 29.60
C ALA A 447 21.64 30.02 28.33
N MET A 448 21.49 28.87 27.67
CA MET A 448 22.20 28.54 26.42
C MET A 448 21.64 29.28 25.19
N THR A 449 20.33 29.52 25.14
CA THR A 449 19.66 30.12 23.97
C THR A 449 19.78 31.65 23.96
N PHE A 450 19.89 32.28 25.14
CA PHE A 450 19.99 33.74 25.28
C PHE A 450 21.34 34.24 25.83
N GLY A 451 22.23 33.36 26.29
CA GLY A 451 23.57 33.73 26.78
C GLY A 451 24.57 34.13 25.69
N ASN A 452 24.26 33.87 24.40
CA ASN A 452 25.09 34.28 23.26
C ASN A 452 24.69 35.65 22.66
N LEU A 453 23.81 36.40 23.33
CA LEU A 453 23.53 37.80 23.02
C LEU A 453 23.90 38.66 24.23
N MET A 454 25.19 38.90 24.41
CA MET A 454 25.70 40.08 25.13
C MET A 454 26.42 41.00 24.14
N PRO A 455 26.35 42.33 24.33
CA PRO A 455 26.65 43.32 23.31
C PRO A 455 28.14 43.59 23.16
N ALA A 456 28.45 44.19 22.02
CA ALA A 456 29.74 44.66 21.54
C ALA A 456 30.73 45.16 22.62
N ASP A 457 31.99 44.79 22.40
CA ASP A 457 33.18 45.41 22.98
C ASP A 457 33.02 46.93 23.11
N GLU A 458 33.18 47.42 24.35
CA GLU A 458 33.51 48.80 24.65
C GLU A 458 34.83 49.16 23.93
N PRO A 459 34.90 50.22 23.11
CA PRO A 459 36.15 50.61 22.51
C PRO A 459 37.10 51.15 23.59
N ALA A 460 38.29 50.55 23.63
CA ALA A 460 39.40 50.96 24.48
C ALA A 460 39.70 52.46 24.35
N LYS A 461 39.69 53.16 25.49
CA LYS A 461 40.16 54.53 25.62
C LYS A 461 41.62 54.62 25.17
N THR A 462 41.86 55.34 24.08
CA THR A 462 43.18 55.66 23.56
C THR A 462 43.84 56.70 24.47
N SER A 463 44.83 56.28 25.23
CA SER A 463 45.76 57.18 25.90
C SER A 463 46.71 57.78 24.86
N GLN A 464 46.42 59.00 24.40
CA GLN A 464 47.41 59.81 23.69
C GLN A 464 48.53 60.21 24.65
N ASN A 465 49.75 59.78 24.34
CA ASN A 465 50.96 60.28 24.97
C ASN A 465 51.79 61.08 23.94
N LYS A 466 51.94 62.37 24.24
CA LYS A 466 53.01 63.33 23.91
C LYS A 466 54.08 62.96 22.86
N LYS A 467 54.17 63.86 21.86
CA LYS A 467 55.37 64.53 21.27
C LYS A 467 56.65 63.70 21.08
N ILE A 468 57.15 63.63 19.84
CA ILE A 468 58.09 64.59 19.20
C ILE A 468 57.86 64.51 17.68
#